data_AF-A0A7C2KHJ3-F1
#
_entry.id   AF-A0A7C2KHJ3-F1
#
_cell.length_a   1.000
_cell.length_b   1.000
_cell.length_c   1.000
_cell.angle_alpha   90.00
_cell.angle_beta   90.00
_cell.angle_gamma   90.00
#
_symmetry.space_group_name_H-M   'P 1'
#
loop_
_entity.id
_entity.type
_entity.pdbx_description
1 polymer ?
#
loop_
_entity_poly.entity_id
_entity_poly.type
_entity_poly.pdbx_seq_one_letter_code
_entity_poly.pdbx_strand_id
1 'polypeptide(L)'
;MEKYDHLRGGDSPALNGGYIYIYKNGIELHIVSVPSPNLLGERHSDTLVDNYEDFEDGEGNEYSIDIFSSNIGVDWELEVIPKNPAEEDQLIESLTLKYEENPF
;
A
#
# COMPACT_ATOMS: atom_id res chain seq x y z
N MET A 1 -14.46 14.94 1.58
CA MET A 1 -13.09 14.60 1.20
C MET A 1 -12.40 14.30 2.50
N GLU A 2 -12.17 13.03 2.77
CA GLU A 2 -11.47 12.66 4.00
C GLU A 2 -10.03 13.12 3.83
N LYS A 3 -9.50 13.75 4.89
CA LYS A 3 -8.08 14.09 4.94
C LYS A 3 -7.36 12.74 4.79
N TYR A 4 -6.44 12.59 3.84
CA TYR A 4 -5.63 11.38 3.59
C TYR A 4 -6.17 10.34 2.59
N ASP A 5 -7.14 10.69 1.73
CA ASP A 5 -7.64 9.79 0.66
C ASP A 5 -6.53 9.22 -0.25
N HIS A 6 -5.38 9.89 -0.40
CA HIS A 6 -4.27 9.44 -1.25
C HIS A 6 -3.37 8.36 -0.64
N LEU A 7 -3.52 8.06 0.66
CA LEU A 7 -2.84 6.94 1.31
C LEU A 7 -3.60 5.62 1.12
N ARG A 8 -4.82 5.71 0.61
CA ARG A 8 -5.66 4.58 0.22
C ARG A 8 -5.73 4.50 -1.30
N GLY A 9 -5.87 3.30 -1.82
CA GLY A 9 -6.09 3.14 -3.25
C GLY A 9 -6.58 1.75 -3.60
N GLY A 10 -6.96 1.62 -4.86
CA GLY A 10 -7.27 0.33 -5.43
C GLY A 10 -7.08 0.33 -6.94
N ASP A 11 -6.82 -0.85 -7.47
CA ASP A 11 -6.61 -1.07 -8.90
C ASP A 11 -7.14 -2.46 -9.31
N SER A 12 -6.99 -2.79 -10.58
CA SER A 12 -7.34 -4.06 -11.19
C SER A 12 -6.62 -5.22 -10.50
N PRO A 13 -7.18 -6.45 -10.54
CA PRO A 13 -6.56 -7.63 -9.94
C PRO A 13 -5.09 -7.80 -10.35
N ALA A 14 -4.20 -8.00 -9.38
CA ALA A 14 -2.79 -8.31 -9.62
C ALA A 14 -2.60 -9.79 -9.96
N LEU A 15 -2.93 -10.22 -11.17
CA LEU A 15 -2.99 -11.66 -11.51
C LEU A 15 -1.66 -12.39 -11.25
N ASN A 16 -0.54 -11.69 -11.45
CA ASN A 16 0.82 -12.19 -11.20
C ASN A 16 1.49 -11.50 -10.00
N GLY A 17 0.71 -10.87 -9.14
CA GLY A 17 1.20 -9.96 -8.12
C GLY A 17 1.68 -8.63 -8.70
N GLY A 18 2.41 -7.87 -7.90
CA GLY A 18 2.90 -6.54 -8.27
C GLY A 18 3.63 -5.87 -7.11
N TYR A 19 3.72 -4.55 -7.17
CA TYR A 19 4.41 -3.75 -6.16
C TYR A 19 3.67 -2.44 -5.90
N ILE A 20 3.73 -1.99 -4.64
CA ILE A 20 3.41 -0.61 -4.26
C ILE A 20 4.72 0.07 -3.92
N TYR A 21 5.06 1.10 -4.68
CA TYR A 21 6.17 1.98 -4.41
C TYR A 21 5.70 3.14 -3.56
N ILE A 22 6.35 3.35 -2.43
CA ILE A 22 6.07 4.44 -1.50
C ILE A 22 7.21 5.44 -1.64
N TYR A 23 6.86 6.70 -1.93
CA TYR A 23 7.80 7.80 -2.08
C TYR A 23 7.57 8.85 -1.00
N LYS A 24 8.64 9.44 -0.47
CA LYS A 24 8.62 10.64 0.38
C LYS A 24 9.35 11.76 -0.34
N ASN A 25 8.66 12.86 -0.63
CA ASN A 25 9.22 13.98 -1.42
C ASN A 25 9.80 13.53 -2.78
N GLY A 26 9.18 12.53 -3.42
CA GLY A 26 9.62 11.97 -4.69
C GLY A 26 10.86 11.06 -4.63
N ILE A 27 11.37 10.77 -3.44
CA ILE A 27 12.45 9.79 -3.21
C ILE A 27 11.81 8.48 -2.76
N GLU A 28 12.26 7.36 -3.32
CA GLU A 28 11.80 6.03 -2.91
C GLU A 28 12.09 5.82 -1.42
N LEU A 29 11.02 5.57 -0.67
CA LEU A 29 11.07 5.32 0.75
C LEU A 29 11.04 3.81 1.02
N HIS A 30 10.12 3.09 0.38
CA HIS A 30 9.93 1.66 0.56
C HIS A 30 9.20 1.03 -0.63
N ILE A 31 9.39 -0.28 -0.84
CA ILE A 31 8.67 -1.06 -1.86
C ILE A 31 8.02 -2.25 -1.18
N VAL A 32 6.73 -2.41 -1.38
CA VAL A 32 5.94 -3.49 -0.78
C VAL A 32 5.43 -4.41 -1.88
N SER A 33 5.51 -5.72 -1.65
CA SER A 33 5.01 -6.71 -2.60
C SER A 33 3.48 -6.81 -2.52
N VAL A 34 2.83 -6.81 -3.69
CA VAL A 34 1.40 -7.13 -3.83
C VAL A 34 1.28 -8.60 -4.21
N PRO A 35 0.60 -9.45 -3.42
CA PRO A 35 0.47 -10.86 -3.73
C PRO A 35 -0.48 -11.09 -4.90
N SER A 36 -0.29 -12.20 -5.63
CA SER A 36 -1.29 -12.69 -6.57
C SER A 36 -2.51 -13.22 -5.79
N PRO A 37 -3.75 -12.96 -6.25
CA PRO A 37 -4.93 -13.49 -5.61
C PRO A 37 -5.02 -15.02 -5.77
N ASN A 38 -5.78 -15.67 -4.89
CA ASN A 38 -6.07 -17.10 -5.06
C ASN A 38 -7.13 -17.30 -6.16
N LEU A 39 -6.67 -17.49 -7.39
CA LEU A 39 -7.54 -17.64 -8.57
C LEU A 39 -8.39 -18.93 -8.58
N LEU A 40 -8.13 -19.86 -7.66
CA LEU A 40 -8.92 -21.10 -7.53
C LEU A 40 -10.10 -20.96 -6.55
N GLY A 41 -10.23 -19.82 -5.86
CA GLY A 41 -11.35 -19.57 -4.95
C GLY A 41 -12.68 -19.42 -5.70
N GLU A 42 -13.71 -20.12 -5.24
CA GLU A 42 -15.05 -20.05 -5.86
C GLU A 42 -15.83 -18.80 -5.44
N ARG A 43 -15.54 -18.29 -4.24
CA ARG A 43 -16.11 -17.03 -3.71
C ARG A 43 -15.03 -15.98 -3.66
N HIS A 44 -15.42 -14.71 -3.75
CA HIS A 44 -14.51 -13.58 -3.63
C HIS A 44 -13.65 -13.64 -2.35
N SER A 45 -14.25 -13.97 -1.21
CA SER A 45 -13.54 -14.17 0.07
C SER A 45 -12.43 -15.20 -0.01
N ASP A 46 -12.59 -16.22 -0.85
CA ASP A 46 -11.67 -17.33 -0.99
C ASP A 46 -10.52 -16.98 -1.96
N THR A 47 -10.67 -15.86 -2.69
CA THR A 47 -9.63 -15.31 -3.59
C THR A 47 -8.73 -14.29 -2.91
N LEU A 48 -9.13 -13.79 -1.74
CA LEU A 48 -8.43 -12.73 -1.02
C LEU A 48 -7.11 -13.26 -0.45
N VAL A 49 -6.03 -12.55 -0.75
CA VAL A 49 -4.69 -12.75 -0.20
C VAL A 49 -4.20 -11.42 0.31
N ASP A 50 -3.85 -11.37 1.59
CA ASP A 50 -3.35 -10.19 2.26
C ASP A 50 -1.82 -10.18 2.37
N ASN A 51 -1.24 -8.98 2.36
CA ASN A 51 0.13 -8.73 2.79
C ASN A 51 0.14 -7.51 3.72
N TYR A 52 0.87 -7.62 4.82
CA TYR A 52 1.05 -6.57 5.80
C TYR A 52 2.53 -6.33 6.02
N GLU A 53 2.94 -5.06 6.01
CA GLU A 53 4.33 -4.70 6.23
C GLU A 53 4.47 -3.44 7.11
N ASP A 54 5.38 -3.51 8.08
CA ASP A 54 5.78 -2.41 8.95
C ASP A 54 7.20 -1.97 8.61
N PHE A 55 7.43 -0.67 8.55
CA PHE A 55 8.76 -0.11 8.34
C PHE A 55 8.94 1.27 9.00
N GLU A 56 10.19 1.67 9.19
CA GLU A 56 10.58 2.95 9.82
C GLU A 56 11.53 3.71 8.88
N ASP A 57 11.39 5.03 8.76
CA ASP A 57 12.34 5.86 8.03
C ASP A 57 13.56 6.27 8.88
N GLY A 58 14.57 6.89 8.25
CA GLY A 58 15.77 7.34 8.96
C GLY A 58 15.53 8.48 9.98
N GLU A 59 14.34 9.09 9.99
CA GLU A 59 13.95 10.14 10.94
C GLU A 59 13.23 9.56 12.17
N GLY A 60 12.77 8.31 12.07
CA GLY A 60 12.05 7.56 13.09
C GLY A 60 10.53 7.65 12.98
N ASN A 61 10.01 7.98 11.79
CA ASN A 61 8.57 7.87 11.50
C ASN A 61 8.24 6.42 11.18
N GLU A 62 7.13 5.92 11.72
CA GLU A 62 6.68 4.54 11.54
C GLU A 62 5.55 4.49 10.51
N TYR A 63 5.52 3.41 9.73
CA TYR A 63 4.58 3.19 8.64
C TYR A 63 4.09 1.75 8.68
N SER A 64 2.80 1.56 8.46
CA SER A 64 2.16 0.25 8.37
C SER A 64 1.29 0.23 7.13
N ILE A 65 1.44 -0.79 6.28
CA ILE A 65 0.65 -0.91 5.06
C ILE A 65 -0.06 -2.25 5.01
N ASP A 66 -1.37 -2.17 4.81
CA ASP A 66 -2.24 -3.30 4.51
C ASP A 66 -2.49 -3.36 3.00
N ILE A 67 -2.34 -4.55 2.42
CA ILE A 67 -2.63 -4.82 1.01
C ILE A 67 -3.56 -6.01 0.93
N PHE A 68 -4.66 -5.86 0.22
CA PHE A 68 -5.64 -6.92 -0.04
C PHE A 68 -5.71 -7.17 -1.54
N SER A 69 -5.31 -8.35 -2.00
CA SER A 69 -5.38 -8.75 -3.40
C SER A 69 -6.46 -9.81 -3.59
N SER A 70 -7.33 -9.61 -4.58
CA SER A 70 -8.45 -10.50 -4.86
C SER A 70 -8.70 -10.64 -6.37
N ASN A 71 -9.63 -11.51 -6.75
CA ASN A 71 -10.03 -11.66 -8.14
C ASN A 71 -10.83 -10.46 -8.72
N ILE A 72 -11.17 -9.46 -7.91
CA ILE A 72 -11.87 -8.24 -8.36
C ILE A 72 -11.00 -6.99 -8.34
N GLY A 73 -9.89 -7.01 -7.60
CA GLY A 73 -9.01 -5.86 -7.47
C GLY A 73 -7.95 -6.06 -6.40
N VAL A 74 -7.04 -5.08 -6.36
CA VAL A 74 -6.14 -4.85 -5.24
C VAL A 74 -6.62 -3.61 -4.52
N ASP A 75 -6.63 -3.64 -3.20
CA ASP A 75 -6.88 -2.49 -2.33
C ASP A 75 -5.70 -2.33 -1.37
N TRP A 76 -5.35 -1.10 -1.00
CA TRP A 76 -4.32 -0.84 0.00
C TRP A 76 -4.64 0.37 0.88
N GLU A 77 -4.05 0.37 2.07
CA GLU A 77 -4.10 1.47 3.02
C GLU A 77 -2.74 1.60 3.72
N LEU A 78 -2.17 2.81 3.68
CA LEU A 78 -0.95 3.15 4.42
C LEU A 78 -1.33 3.98 5.65
N GLU A 79 -1.04 3.45 6.83
CA GLU A 79 -1.04 4.17 8.11
C GLU A 79 0.34 4.80 8.37
N VAL A 80 0.33 6.00 8.95
CA VAL A 80 1.54 6.78 9.23
C VAL A 80 1.51 7.23 10.68
N ILE A 81 2.55 6.86 11.44
CA ILE A 81 2.73 7.28 12.83
C ILE A 81 3.98 8.18 12.87
N PRO A 82 3.81 9.51 12.82
CA PRO A 82 4.93 10.44 12.83
C PRO A 82 5.62 10.42 14.20
N LYS A 83 6.95 10.48 14.19
CA LYS A 83 7.73 10.67 15.42
C LYS A 83 7.36 11.96 16.15
N ASN A 84 7.09 13.01 15.38
CA ASN A 84 6.60 14.29 15.86
C ASN A 84 5.16 14.50 15.37
N PRO A 85 4.14 14.33 16.22
CA PRO A 85 2.74 14.52 15.84
C PRO A 85 2.41 15.91 15.29
N ALA A 86 3.21 16.94 15.59
CA ALA A 86 3.01 18.28 15.03
C ALA A 86 3.32 18.37 13.52
N GLU A 87 4.00 17.36 12.96
CA GLU A 87 4.43 17.31 11.55
C GLU A 87 3.59 16.31 10.72
N GLU A 88 2.58 15.67 11.32
CA GLU A 88 1.74 14.63 10.68
C GLU A 88 1.23 15.06 9.30
N ASP A 89 0.61 16.22 9.21
CA ASP A 89 0.02 16.73 7.97
C ASP A 89 1.07 16.90 6.87
N GLN A 90 2.23 17.47 7.21
CA GLN A 90 3.32 17.69 6.25
C GLN A 90 3.94 16.38 5.81
N LEU A 91 4.08 15.42 6.74
CA LEU A 91 4.58 14.09 6.44
C LEU A 91 3.64 13.39 5.46
N ILE A 92 2.34 13.36 5.74
CA ILE A 92 1.35 12.70 4.89
C ILE A 92 1.26 13.37 3.51
N GLU A 93 1.29 14.71 3.44
CA GLU A 93 1.29 15.44 2.17
C GLU A 93 2.55 15.16 1.33
N SER A 94 3.67 14.81 1.96
CA SER A 94 4.91 14.47 1.26
C SER A 94 4.93 13.06 0.65
N LEU A 95 3.97 12.20 1.02
CA LEU A 95 3.90 10.82 0.60
C LEU A 95 3.19 10.67 -0.74
N THR A 96 3.67 9.75 -1.56
CA THR A 96 3.01 9.34 -2.81
C THR A 96 3.14 7.84 -2.96
N LEU A 97 2.03 7.17 -3.28
CA LEU A 97 1.98 5.75 -3.55
C LEU A 97 1.79 5.51 -5.05
N LYS A 98 2.49 4.53 -5.59
CA LYS A 98 2.34 4.10 -6.98
C LYS A 98 2.25 2.58 -7.06
N TYR A 99 1.15 2.08 -7.60
CA TYR A 99 0.99 0.67 -7.90
C TYR A 99 1.56 0.32 -9.28
N GLU A 100 2.27 -0.80 -9.36
CA GLU A 100 2.71 -1.41 -10.60
C GLU A 100 2.43 -2.92 -10.58
N GLU A 101 1.61 -3.39 -11.52
CA GLU A 101 1.36 -4.82 -11.70
C GLU A 101 2.58 -5.53 -12.29
N ASN A 102 2.83 -6.77 -11.88
CA ASN A 102 3.88 -7.59 -12.49
C ASN A 102 3.43 -8.09 -13.88
N PRO A 103 4.16 -7.74 -14.97
CA PRO A 103 3.73 -8.05 -16.33
C PRO A 103 3.87 -9.53 -16.73
N PHE A 104 4.53 -10.37 -15.94
CA PHE A 104 4.86 -11.76 -16.30
C PHE A 104 4.58 -12.77 -15.20
#